data_AF-A0A952FHD2-F1
#
_entry.id   AF-A0A952FHD2-F1
#
_cell.length_a   1.000
_cell.length_b   1.000
_cell.length_c   1.000
_cell.angle_alpha   90.00
_cell.angle_beta   90.00
_cell.angle_gamma   90.00
#
_symmetry.space_group_name_H-M   'P 1'
#
loop_
_entity.id
_entity.type
_entity.pdbx_description
1 polymer ?
#
loop_
_entity_poly.entity_id
_entity_poly.type
_entity_poly.pdbx_seq_one_letter_code
_entity_poly.pdbx_strand_id
1 'polypeptide(L)'
;CSRDILPATLKRLSMFVLRAKAKLSDASAEFALFGLAGSAIESIAGSPGTVWAKADIGAANVVFLHPGAGQPRALWCAPAASPAPEGPRITLAQWQWLGVQSGIAMITQPIFEAFVPQMLNYESVGGVNFKKGCYPGQEIVARSQFRGTLKRRAYVAHTAGTPSVGQEVFHASDAEQPCGLVAAAAPNPGGGFDVIVSMQTSAAADAEGGRLTLGSATGEALALLPLPYALLEDI
;
A
#
# COMPACT_ATOMS: atom_id res chain seq x y z
N CYS A 1 6.63 1.83 -9.40
CA CYS A 1 7.04 1.68 -7.99
C CYS A 1 7.23 3.07 -7.38
N SER A 2 7.49 3.17 -6.08
CA SER A 2 7.91 4.44 -5.49
C SER A 2 9.22 4.92 -6.12
N ARG A 3 9.38 6.24 -6.25
CA ARG A 3 10.52 6.86 -6.96
C ARG A 3 11.85 6.59 -6.26
N ASP A 4 11.85 6.50 -4.94
CA ASP A 4 13.03 6.22 -4.10
C ASP A 4 13.63 4.83 -4.34
N ILE A 5 12.80 3.83 -4.65
CA ILE A 5 13.25 2.45 -4.95
C ILE A 5 13.38 2.16 -6.45
N LEU A 6 13.05 3.13 -7.32
CA LEU A 6 13.05 2.93 -8.78
C LEU A 6 14.41 2.50 -9.34
N PRO A 7 15.55 3.14 -8.98
CA PRO A 7 16.85 2.74 -9.53
C PRO A 7 17.22 1.29 -9.17
N ALA A 8 17.00 0.89 -7.91
CA ALA A 8 17.25 -0.46 -7.43
C ALA A 8 16.33 -1.48 -8.11
N THR A 9 15.04 -1.15 -8.26
CA THR A 9 14.03 -1.98 -8.93
C THR A 9 14.41 -2.20 -10.40
N LEU A 10 14.74 -1.13 -11.13
CA LEU A 10 15.13 -1.19 -12.55
C LEU A 10 16.38 -2.03 -12.75
N LYS A 11 17.42 -1.83 -11.92
CA LYS A 11 18.64 -2.65 -11.96
C LYS A 11 18.31 -4.12 -11.75
N ARG A 12 17.51 -4.46 -10.73
CA ARG A 12 17.16 -5.84 -10.40
C ARG A 12 16.35 -6.51 -11.51
N LEU A 13 15.32 -5.85 -12.03
CA LEU A 13 14.50 -6.39 -13.13
C LEU A 13 15.32 -6.57 -14.42
N SER A 14 16.26 -5.67 -14.71
CA SER A 14 17.10 -5.75 -15.91
C SER A 14 17.97 -7.00 -15.94
N MET A 15 18.38 -7.54 -14.79
CA MET A 15 19.11 -8.81 -14.70
C MET A 15 18.33 -10.01 -15.27
N PHE A 16 17.00 -9.92 -15.32
CA PHE A 16 16.12 -10.99 -15.80
C PHE A 16 15.66 -10.81 -17.26
N VAL A 17 16.04 -9.71 -17.93
CA VAL A 17 15.67 -9.46 -19.33
C VAL A 17 16.34 -10.47 -20.27
N LEU A 18 17.56 -10.94 -19.97
CA LEU A 18 18.31 -11.99 -20.70
C LEU A 18 17.93 -12.18 -22.18
N ARG A 19 17.10 -13.19 -22.50
CA ARG A 19 16.66 -13.54 -23.87
C ARG A 19 15.30 -12.94 -24.26
N ALA A 20 14.63 -12.26 -23.34
CA ALA A 20 13.37 -11.60 -23.62
C ALA A 20 13.59 -10.44 -24.60
N LYS A 21 12.70 -10.30 -25.58
CA LYS A 21 12.68 -9.17 -26.52
C LYS A 21 12.06 -7.94 -25.83
N ALA A 22 12.75 -7.40 -24.83
CA ALA A 22 12.29 -6.28 -24.02
C ALA A 22 13.45 -5.34 -23.65
N LYS A 23 13.13 -4.07 -23.44
CA LYS A 23 14.02 -3.06 -22.88
C LYS A 23 13.32 -2.39 -21.70
N LEU A 24 14.05 -2.20 -20.61
CA LEU A 24 13.56 -1.47 -19.45
C LEU A 24 14.31 -0.14 -19.34
N SER A 25 13.58 0.93 -19.06
CA SER A 25 14.11 2.27 -18.84
C SER A 25 13.25 3.01 -17.82
N ASP A 26 13.83 4.04 -17.20
CA ASP A 26 13.07 5.00 -16.41
C ASP A 26 12.34 5.97 -17.34
N ALA A 27 11.00 5.88 -17.36
CA ALA A 27 10.12 6.74 -18.14
C ALA A 27 9.49 7.86 -17.30
N SER A 28 9.99 8.14 -16.09
CA SER A 28 9.38 9.10 -15.16
C SER A 28 9.26 10.52 -15.75
N ALA A 29 10.14 10.90 -16.66
CA ALA A 29 10.10 12.20 -17.35
C ALA A 29 9.18 12.21 -18.59
N GLU A 30 8.78 11.04 -19.08
CA GLU A 30 7.96 10.89 -20.27
C GLU A 30 6.46 10.98 -19.95
N PHE A 31 6.08 10.79 -18.68
CA PHE A 31 4.69 10.73 -18.24
C PHE A 31 4.39 11.69 -17.08
N ALA A 32 3.20 12.28 -17.12
CA ALA A 32 2.59 12.97 -15.98
C ALA A 32 1.65 11.99 -15.27
N LEU A 33 1.71 11.97 -13.93
CA LEU A 33 0.91 11.09 -13.08
C LEU A 33 0.10 11.92 -12.08
N PHE A 34 -1.21 11.70 -12.06
CA PHE A 34 -2.14 12.34 -11.13
C PHE A 34 -3.00 11.29 -10.41
N GLY A 35 -3.40 11.60 -9.18
CA GLY A 35 -4.41 10.83 -8.45
C GLY A 35 -5.79 11.42 -8.70
N LEU A 36 -6.75 10.57 -9.05
CA LEU A 36 -8.18 10.92 -9.14
C LEU A 36 -8.91 10.30 -7.95
N ALA A 37 -9.79 11.07 -7.32
CA ALA A 37 -10.60 10.59 -6.21
C ALA A 37 -12.05 11.09 -6.31
N GLY A 38 -12.99 10.30 -5.80
CA GLY A 38 -14.40 10.67 -5.75
C GLY A 38 -14.98 11.01 -7.14
N SER A 39 -15.74 12.10 -7.22
CA SER A 39 -16.45 12.54 -8.44
C SER A 39 -15.54 12.90 -9.62
N ALA A 40 -14.24 13.12 -9.40
CA ALA A 40 -13.29 13.31 -10.50
C ALA A 40 -13.23 12.07 -11.41
N ILE A 41 -13.43 10.86 -10.85
CA ILE A 41 -13.41 9.62 -11.62
C ILE A 41 -14.64 9.54 -12.53
N GLU A 42 -15.82 9.90 -12.04
CA GLU A 42 -17.03 9.95 -12.87
C GLU A 42 -16.89 11.00 -13.98
N SER A 43 -16.35 12.18 -13.64
CA SER A 43 -16.19 13.28 -14.60
C SER A 43 -15.19 12.95 -15.72
N ILE A 44 -14.12 12.20 -15.41
CA ILE A 44 -13.02 11.92 -16.34
C ILE A 44 -13.20 10.57 -17.03
N ALA A 45 -13.53 9.52 -16.28
CA ALA A 45 -13.62 8.15 -16.78
C ALA A 45 -15.07 7.69 -17.02
N GLY A 46 -16.08 8.54 -16.77
CA GLY A 46 -17.50 8.25 -16.96
C GLY A 46 -18.13 7.47 -15.81
N SER A 47 -17.42 6.48 -15.26
CA SER A 47 -17.84 5.74 -14.07
C SER A 47 -16.64 5.20 -13.30
N PRO A 48 -16.80 4.83 -12.01
CA PRO A 48 -15.85 3.95 -11.35
C PRO A 48 -15.73 2.64 -12.14
N GLY A 49 -14.50 2.20 -12.39
CA GLY A 49 -14.20 0.90 -13.00
C GLY A 49 -13.89 -0.17 -11.96
N THR A 50 -13.75 -1.41 -12.43
CA THR A 50 -13.28 -2.52 -11.59
C THR A 50 -11.89 -2.23 -11.05
N VAL A 51 -11.66 -2.49 -9.77
CA VAL A 51 -10.34 -2.37 -9.14
C VAL A 51 -9.27 -3.12 -9.94
N TRP A 52 -8.11 -2.50 -10.11
CA TRP A 52 -6.97 -2.95 -10.95
C TRP A 52 -7.23 -3.01 -12.45
N ALA A 53 -8.45 -2.69 -12.92
CA ALA A 53 -8.69 -2.53 -14.34
C ALA A 53 -8.08 -1.22 -14.85
N LYS A 54 -7.81 -1.21 -16.15
CA LYS A 54 -7.29 -0.06 -16.89
C LYS A 54 -8.29 0.36 -17.95
N ALA A 55 -8.51 1.66 -18.08
CA ALA A 55 -9.29 2.29 -19.14
C ALA A 55 -8.42 3.28 -19.93
N ASP A 56 -8.68 3.38 -21.23
CA ASP A 56 -8.08 4.39 -22.11
C ASP A 56 -9.06 5.55 -22.27
N ILE A 57 -8.66 6.74 -21.80
CA ILE A 57 -9.47 7.95 -21.84
C ILE A 57 -8.68 9.03 -22.60
N GLY A 58 -8.97 9.18 -23.89
CA GLY A 58 -8.19 10.05 -24.77
C GLY A 58 -6.72 9.62 -24.82
N ALA A 59 -5.81 10.52 -24.45
CA ALA A 59 -4.37 10.22 -24.38
C ALA A 59 -3.92 9.61 -23.04
N ALA A 60 -4.84 9.44 -22.08
CA ALA A 60 -4.53 8.99 -20.74
C ALA A 60 -4.90 7.53 -20.51
N ASN A 61 -4.07 6.85 -19.72
CA ASN A 61 -4.37 5.56 -19.12
C ASN A 61 -4.87 5.81 -17.69
N VAL A 62 -6.07 5.32 -17.38
CA VAL A 62 -6.65 5.38 -16.04
C VAL A 62 -6.61 3.99 -15.43
N VAL A 63 -5.99 3.85 -14.26
CA VAL A 63 -5.94 2.59 -13.50
C VAL A 63 -6.76 2.76 -12.22
N PHE A 64 -7.85 2.00 -12.09
CA PHE A 64 -8.71 2.06 -10.92
C PHE A 64 -8.06 1.34 -9.74
N LEU A 65 -8.11 1.96 -8.57
CA LEU A 65 -7.51 1.47 -7.33
C LEU A 65 -8.59 1.06 -6.34
N HIS A 66 -8.18 0.37 -5.26
CA HIS A 66 -9.06 0.21 -4.10
C HIS A 66 -9.50 1.58 -3.55
N PRO A 67 -10.78 1.73 -3.16
CA PRO A 67 -11.26 2.94 -2.52
C PRO A 67 -10.59 3.14 -1.16
N GLY A 68 -10.49 4.39 -0.72
CA GLY A 68 -10.02 4.75 0.62
C GLY A 68 -11.06 5.63 1.29
N ALA A 69 -11.38 5.36 2.57
CA ALA A 69 -12.43 6.08 3.30
C ALA A 69 -13.77 6.14 2.52
N GLY A 70 -14.12 5.06 1.82
CA GLY A 70 -15.31 4.98 0.96
C GLY A 70 -15.24 5.77 -0.36
N GLN A 71 -14.17 6.51 -0.62
CA GLN A 71 -14.00 7.29 -1.85
C GLN A 71 -13.33 6.45 -2.95
N PRO A 72 -13.92 6.37 -4.16
CA PRO A 72 -13.26 5.79 -5.32
C PRO A 72 -11.92 6.46 -5.60
N ARG A 73 -10.94 5.70 -6.10
CA ARG A 73 -9.60 6.18 -6.43
C ARG A 73 -9.11 5.62 -7.76
N ALA A 74 -8.34 6.41 -8.49
CA ALA A 74 -7.65 5.97 -9.70
C ALA A 74 -6.33 6.72 -9.89
N LEU A 75 -5.38 6.09 -10.59
CA LEU A 75 -4.22 6.78 -11.15
C LEU A 75 -4.52 7.16 -12.59
N TRP A 76 -4.25 8.42 -12.93
CA TRP A 76 -4.30 8.94 -14.29
C TRP A 76 -2.86 9.15 -14.77
N CYS A 77 -2.51 8.56 -15.90
CA CYS A 77 -1.18 8.61 -16.48
C CYS A 77 -1.27 8.98 -17.96
N ALA A 78 -0.62 10.07 -18.37
CA ALA A 78 -0.59 10.52 -19.77
C ALA A 78 0.81 11.04 -20.13
N PRO A 79 1.13 11.26 -21.42
CA PRO A 79 2.40 11.88 -21.81
C PRO A 79 2.66 13.18 -21.04
N ALA A 80 3.92 13.47 -20.69
CA ALA A 80 4.29 14.55 -19.78
C ALA A 80 3.81 15.95 -20.21
N ALA A 81 3.62 16.18 -21.51
CA ALA A 81 3.11 17.42 -22.07
C ALA A 81 1.56 17.54 -22.02
N SER A 82 0.86 16.50 -21.57
CA SER A 82 -0.60 16.52 -21.48
C SER A 82 -1.05 17.47 -20.36
N PRO A 83 -2.16 18.22 -20.56
CA PRO A 83 -2.72 19.03 -19.49
C PRO A 83 -3.15 18.14 -18.31
N ALA A 84 -3.07 18.68 -17.10
CA ALA A 84 -3.59 18.01 -15.92
C ALA A 84 -5.10 17.76 -16.08
N PRO A 85 -5.64 16.66 -15.51
CA PRO A 85 -7.08 16.42 -15.50
C PRO A 85 -7.83 17.58 -14.85
N GLU A 86 -8.95 17.98 -15.46
CA GLU A 86 -9.80 19.05 -14.94
C GLU A 86 -10.55 18.62 -13.67
N GLY A 87 -10.80 19.58 -12.78
CA GLY A 87 -11.62 19.37 -11.58
C GLY A 87 -11.01 19.98 -10.31
N PRO A 88 -11.74 19.88 -9.18
CA PRO A 88 -11.26 20.32 -7.88
C PRO A 88 -9.97 19.59 -7.49
N ARG A 89 -8.98 20.34 -7.01
CA ARG A 89 -7.70 19.77 -6.58
C ARG A 89 -7.77 19.34 -5.11
N ILE A 90 -7.23 18.17 -4.83
CA ILE A 90 -6.91 17.72 -3.46
C ILE A 90 -5.41 17.83 -3.23
N THR A 91 -5.01 17.93 -1.96
CA THR A 91 -3.60 17.94 -1.59
C THR A 91 -2.99 16.55 -1.72
N LEU A 92 -1.66 16.49 -1.84
CA LEU A 92 -0.93 15.21 -1.82
C LEU A 92 -1.17 14.45 -0.51
N ALA A 93 -1.27 15.17 0.62
CA ALA A 93 -1.57 14.59 1.92
C ALA A 93 -2.94 13.89 1.96
N GLN A 94 -3.97 14.51 1.37
CA GLN A 94 -5.30 13.87 1.23
C GLN A 94 -5.23 12.63 0.34
N TRP A 95 -4.50 12.69 -0.78
CA TRP A 95 -4.30 11.52 -1.64
C TRP A 95 -3.59 10.36 -0.92
N GLN A 96 -2.56 10.68 -0.12
CA GLN A 96 -1.82 9.71 0.69
C GLN A 96 -2.68 9.13 1.81
N TRP A 97 -3.53 9.95 2.44
CA TRP A 97 -4.48 9.51 3.46
C TRP A 97 -5.51 8.54 2.88
N LEU A 98 -6.09 8.85 1.73
CA LEU A 98 -6.92 7.91 0.98
C LEU A 98 -6.14 6.64 0.59
N GLY A 99 -4.82 6.76 0.38
CA GLY A 99 -3.83 5.68 0.29
C GLY A 99 -3.84 4.74 1.49
N VAL A 100 -3.60 5.30 2.68
CA VAL A 100 -3.61 4.57 3.94
C VAL A 100 -4.96 3.93 4.20
N GLN A 101 -6.04 4.69 3.99
CA GLN A 101 -7.42 4.25 4.22
C GLN A 101 -7.89 3.16 3.24
N SER A 102 -7.17 2.90 2.14
CA SER A 102 -7.45 1.72 1.31
C SER A 102 -6.83 0.44 1.87
N GLY A 103 -6.02 0.52 2.94
CA GLY A 103 -5.35 -0.62 3.57
C GLY A 103 -4.29 -1.29 2.69
N ILE A 104 -3.78 -0.61 1.66
CA ILE A 104 -2.77 -1.15 0.73
C ILE A 104 -1.53 -0.26 0.77
N ALA A 105 -0.48 -0.75 1.42
CA ALA A 105 0.78 -0.02 1.52
C ALA A 105 1.52 -0.03 0.17
N MET A 106 2.24 1.04 -0.14
CA MET A 106 3.21 1.05 -1.23
C MET A 106 4.61 0.86 -0.65
N ILE A 107 5.41 -0.03 -1.25
CA ILE A 107 6.80 -0.21 -0.81
C ILE A 107 7.62 1.03 -1.17
N THR A 108 8.26 1.59 -0.15
CA THR A 108 9.20 2.71 -0.20
C THR A 108 10.53 2.28 0.41
N GLN A 109 11.55 3.12 0.31
CA GLN A 109 12.90 2.80 0.76
C GLN A 109 12.98 2.38 2.25
N PRO A 110 12.28 3.02 3.22
CA PRO A 110 12.37 2.64 4.63
C PRO A 110 11.89 1.22 4.95
N ILE A 111 11.09 0.62 4.07
CA ILE A 111 10.52 -0.73 4.24
C ILE A 111 10.91 -1.66 3.09
N PHE A 112 11.93 -1.29 2.31
CA PHE A 112 12.43 -2.13 1.22
C PHE A 112 12.97 -3.45 1.79
N GLU A 113 12.55 -4.58 1.20
CA GLU A 113 12.89 -5.95 1.66
C GLU A 113 12.38 -6.33 3.07
N ALA A 114 11.58 -5.49 3.73
CA ALA A 114 11.09 -5.75 5.10
C ALA A 114 9.98 -6.82 5.17
N PHE A 115 9.28 -7.07 4.05
CA PHE A 115 8.04 -7.85 4.05
C PHE A 115 7.98 -8.89 2.93
N VAL A 116 7.38 -10.05 3.23
CA VAL A 116 6.78 -10.91 2.20
C VAL A 116 5.35 -10.41 1.89
N PRO A 117 4.79 -10.66 0.69
CA PRO A 117 3.51 -10.09 0.28
C PRO A 117 2.35 -10.29 1.28
N GLN A 118 2.30 -11.44 1.94
CA GLN A 118 1.24 -11.76 2.91
C GLN A 118 1.29 -10.93 4.19
N MET A 119 2.47 -10.42 4.56
CA MET A 119 2.60 -9.50 5.70
C MET A 119 1.92 -8.15 5.44
N LEU A 120 1.57 -7.86 4.17
CA LEU A 120 0.87 -6.66 3.73
C LEU A 120 -0.51 -6.96 3.11
N ASN A 121 -1.02 -8.19 3.29
CA ASN A 121 -2.29 -8.67 2.75
C ASN A 121 -2.39 -8.59 1.21
N TYR A 122 -1.27 -8.57 0.48
CA TYR A 122 -1.30 -8.44 -0.99
C TYR A 122 -2.02 -9.59 -1.68
N GLU A 123 -2.02 -10.79 -1.10
CA GLU A 123 -2.84 -11.91 -1.55
C GLU A 123 -4.34 -11.61 -1.50
N SER A 124 -4.78 -10.89 -0.46
CA SER A 124 -6.19 -10.56 -0.24
C SER A 124 -6.70 -9.48 -1.20
N VAL A 125 -5.81 -8.73 -1.84
CA VAL A 125 -6.13 -7.65 -2.79
C VAL A 125 -5.67 -7.95 -4.23
N GLY A 126 -5.38 -9.22 -4.54
CA GLY A 126 -5.04 -9.66 -5.90
C GLY A 126 -3.59 -9.36 -6.34
N GLY A 127 -2.72 -8.95 -5.43
CA GLY A 127 -1.29 -8.73 -5.67
C GLY A 127 -0.45 -10.01 -5.77
N VAL A 128 -1.01 -11.16 -5.35
CA VAL A 128 -0.39 -12.49 -5.51
C VAL A 128 -1.36 -13.43 -6.21
N ASN A 129 -0.88 -14.13 -7.24
CA ASN A 129 -1.64 -15.18 -7.91
C ASN A 129 -0.95 -16.52 -7.68
N PHE A 130 -1.58 -17.41 -6.90
CA PHE A 130 -1.07 -18.75 -6.61
C PHE A 130 -1.31 -19.77 -7.73
N LYS A 131 -2.16 -19.43 -8.70
CA LYS A 131 -2.53 -20.30 -9.84
C LYS A 131 -1.72 -20.00 -11.10
N LYS A 132 -0.87 -18.96 -11.11
CA LYS A 132 -0.02 -18.63 -12.27
C LYS A 132 1.25 -19.48 -12.30
N GLY A 133 1.94 -19.48 -13.45
CA GLY A 133 3.23 -20.15 -13.63
C GLY A 133 4.35 -19.60 -12.73
N CYS A 134 5.54 -20.20 -12.84
CA CYS A 134 6.67 -19.90 -11.96
C CYS A 134 7.12 -18.43 -12.00
N TYR A 135 7.41 -17.84 -10.84
CA TYR A 135 8.02 -16.51 -10.73
C TYR A 135 9.11 -16.48 -9.63
N PRO A 136 10.12 -15.59 -9.74
CA PRO A 136 11.18 -15.50 -8.73
C PRO A 136 10.64 -15.25 -7.32
N GLY A 137 11.10 -16.05 -6.35
CA GLY A 137 10.65 -15.97 -4.95
C GLY A 137 9.33 -16.68 -4.66
N GLN A 138 8.67 -17.28 -5.66
CA GLN A 138 7.40 -18.00 -5.46
C GLN A 138 7.51 -19.09 -4.38
N GLU A 139 8.64 -19.78 -4.25
CA GLU A 139 8.79 -20.81 -3.22
C GLU A 139 8.59 -20.22 -1.81
N ILE A 140 9.17 -19.06 -1.54
CA ILE A 140 9.04 -18.38 -0.25
C ILE A 140 7.59 -17.92 -0.06
N VAL A 141 7.00 -17.29 -1.08
CA VAL A 141 5.61 -16.80 -1.04
C VAL A 141 4.63 -17.96 -0.85
N ALA A 142 4.76 -19.05 -1.59
CA ALA A 142 3.92 -20.23 -1.46
C ALA A 142 4.11 -20.92 -0.09
N ARG A 143 5.35 -21.00 0.40
CA ARG A 143 5.64 -21.58 1.71
C ARG A 143 4.95 -20.82 2.84
N SER A 144 4.95 -19.49 2.77
CA SER A 144 4.23 -18.64 3.72
C SER A 144 2.71 -18.83 3.67
N GLN A 145 2.15 -19.26 2.53
CA GLN A 145 0.73 -19.57 2.40
C GLN A 145 0.38 -20.95 3.00
N PHE A 146 1.21 -21.98 2.76
CA PHE A 146 0.82 -23.39 3.00
C PHE A 146 1.42 -24.06 4.25
N ARG A 147 2.40 -23.44 4.95
CA ARG A 147 3.09 -24.08 6.10
C ARG A 147 2.64 -23.58 7.48
N GLY A 148 1.51 -22.88 7.58
CA GLY A 148 0.85 -22.57 8.86
C GLY A 148 0.22 -21.18 8.92
N THR A 149 -0.39 -20.87 10.07
CA THR A 149 -1.10 -19.60 10.31
C THR A 149 -0.20 -18.39 10.06
N LEU A 150 -0.69 -17.42 9.31
CA LEU A 150 0.01 -16.16 9.09
C LEU A 150 0.21 -15.43 10.42
N LYS A 151 1.47 -15.32 10.85
CA LYS A 151 1.82 -14.68 12.13
C LYS A 151 1.81 -13.16 12.05
N ARG A 152 1.82 -12.57 10.86
CA ARG A 152 1.85 -11.12 10.62
C ARG A 152 0.92 -10.74 9.47
N ARG A 153 0.18 -9.65 9.64
CA ARG A 153 -0.73 -9.08 8.63
C ARG A 153 -0.70 -7.55 8.70
N ALA A 154 -1.19 -6.90 7.65
CA ALA A 154 -1.36 -5.45 7.67
C ALA A 154 -2.70 -5.05 8.31
N TYR A 155 -2.65 -3.98 9.10
CA TYR A 155 -3.80 -3.35 9.76
C TYR A 155 -3.76 -1.85 9.50
N VAL A 156 -4.94 -1.23 9.47
CA VAL A 156 -5.06 0.24 9.48
C VAL A 156 -5.25 0.68 10.92
N ALA A 157 -4.60 1.75 11.33
CA ALA A 157 -4.75 2.32 12.67
C ALA A 157 -4.70 3.84 12.65
N HIS A 158 -5.28 4.46 13.67
CA HIS A 158 -5.22 5.88 13.95
C HIS A 158 -4.30 6.16 15.13
N THR A 159 -3.62 7.31 15.14
CA THR A 159 -2.81 7.79 16.25
C THR A 159 -2.81 9.31 16.33
N ALA A 160 -2.71 9.86 17.55
CA ALA A 160 -2.46 11.28 17.78
C ALA A 160 -0.98 11.66 17.53
N GLY A 161 -0.09 10.66 17.47
CA GLY A 161 1.33 10.85 17.22
C GLY A 161 1.67 11.23 15.78
N THR A 162 2.97 11.45 15.52
CA THR A 162 3.51 11.73 14.19
C THR A 162 4.38 10.55 13.72
N PRO A 163 3.79 9.51 13.12
CA PRO A 163 4.50 8.30 12.74
C PRO A 163 5.42 8.51 11.53
N SER A 164 6.50 7.73 11.49
CA SER A 164 7.37 7.59 10.30
C SER A 164 7.24 6.21 9.68
N VAL A 165 7.33 6.11 8.35
CA VAL A 165 7.39 4.80 7.66
C VAL A 165 8.69 4.09 8.07
N GLY A 166 8.58 2.80 8.41
CA GLY A 166 9.66 2.02 9.01
C GLY A 166 9.78 2.18 10.53
N GLN A 167 8.92 2.97 11.18
CA GLN A 167 8.90 3.05 12.64
C GLN A 167 8.31 1.78 13.23
N GLU A 168 8.94 1.28 14.30
CA GLU A 168 8.49 0.11 15.03
C GLU A 168 7.22 0.39 15.84
N VAL A 169 6.44 -0.66 16.04
CA VAL A 169 5.24 -0.68 16.89
C VAL A 169 5.46 -1.69 18.00
N PHE A 170 5.11 -1.30 19.23
CA PHE A 170 5.28 -2.11 20.43
C PHE A 170 3.93 -2.49 21.02
N HIS A 171 3.93 -3.60 21.74
CA HIS A 171 2.82 -3.96 22.61
C HIS A 171 3.14 -3.49 24.04
N ALA A 172 2.17 -2.96 24.77
CA ALA A 172 2.39 -2.39 26.10
C ALA A 172 2.92 -3.41 27.13
N SER A 173 2.70 -4.71 26.89
CA SER A 173 3.22 -5.79 27.73
C SER A 173 4.65 -6.22 27.40
N ASP A 174 5.23 -5.73 26.30
CA ASP A 174 6.57 -6.09 25.84
C ASP A 174 7.27 -4.86 25.25
N ALA A 175 8.08 -4.22 26.09
CA ALA A 175 8.85 -3.03 25.73
C ALA A 175 10.17 -3.35 25.01
N GLU A 176 10.60 -4.61 25.00
CA GLU A 176 11.91 -5.00 24.47
C GLU A 176 11.81 -5.44 23.00
N GLN A 177 10.67 -5.99 22.59
CA GLN A 177 10.48 -6.53 21.24
C GLN A 177 9.37 -5.80 20.48
N PRO A 178 9.67 -5.26 19.29
CA PRO A 178 8.64 -4.67 18.45
C PRO A 178 7.70 -5.75 17.89
N CYS A 179 6.40 -5.50 18.00
CA CYS A 179 5.36 -6.38 17.48
C CYS A 179 4.95 -6.03 16.03
N GLY A 180 5.33 -4.87 15.51
CA GLY A 180 5.02 -4.45 14.14
C GLY A 180 5.92 -3.35 13.57
N LEU A 181 5.66 -3.00 12.32
CA LEU A 181 6.38 -1.98 11.56
C LEU A 181 5.42 -1.14 10.73
N VAL A 182 5.52 0.19 10.82
CA VAL A 182 4.71 1.13 10.03
C VAL A 182 5.09 1.02 8.56
N ALA A 183 4.15 0.59 7.71
CA ALA A 183 4.32 0.41 6.28
C ALA A 183 3.85 1.62 5.46
N ALA A 184 2.91 2.41 5.98
CA ALA A 184 2.48 3.68 5.38
C ALA A 184 1.95 4.61 6.48
N ALA A 185 2.04 5.92 6.26
CA ALA A 185 1.55 6.94 7.18
C ALA A 185 1.07 8.17 6.41
N ALA A 186 -0.02 8.78 6.84
CA ALA A 186 -0.52 10.02 6.28
C ALA A 186 -1.35 10.80 7.32
N PRO A 187 -1.32 12.14 7.31
CA PRO A 187 -2.11 12.95 8.22
C PRO A 187 -3.60 12.74 7.94
N ASN A 188 -4.38 12.53 9.01
CA ASN A 188 -5.82 12.39 8.92
C ASN A 188 -6.46 13.79 8.86
N PRO A 189 -7.43 14.05 7.95
CA PRO A 189 -8.12 15.34 7.86
C PRO A 189 -8.82 15.79 9.14
N GLY A 190 -9.20 14.86 10.02
CA GLY A 190 -9.79 15.12 11.34
C GLY A 190 -8.76 15.39 12.45
N GLY A 191 -7.47 15.40 12.15
CA GLY A 191 -6.37 15.53 13.11
C GLY A 191 -5.67 14.19 13.38
N GLY A 192 -4.41 14.24 13.83
CA GLY A 192 -3.57 13.05 13.98
C GLY A 192 -3.16 12.43 12.65
N PHE A 193 -2.81 11.15 12.69
CA PHE A 193 -2.35 10.38 11.53
C PHE A 193 -3.06 9.03 11.47
N ASP A 194 -3.26 8.57 10.24
CA ASP A 194 -3.57 7.17 10.00
C ASP A 194 -2.35 6.47 9.44
N VAL A 195 -2.22 5.19 9.78
CA VAL A 195 -1.11 4.33 9.36
C VAL A 195 -1.59 2.99 8.86
N ILE A 196 -0.79 2.38 7.99
CA ILE A 196 -0.82 0.94 7.75
C ILE A 196 0.35 0.34 8.52
N VAL A 197 0.11 -0.64 9.38
CA VAL A 197 1.14 -1.35 10.16
C VAL A 197 1.10 -2.82 9.80
N SER A 198 2.24 -3.39 9.43
CA SER A 198 2.40 -4.84 9.40
C SER A 198 2.79 -5.31 10.80
N MET A 199 1.91 -6.05 11.49
CA MET A 199 2.13 -6.46 12.87
C MET A 199 1.73 -7.91 13.13
N GLN A 200 2.20 -8.45 14.26
CA GLN A 200 1.84 -9.78 14.71
C GLN A 200 0.34 -9.91 14.94
N THR A 201 -0.27 -11.00 14.45
CA THR A 201 -1.72 -11.24 14.59
C THR A 201 -2.15 -11.40 16.05
N SER A 202 -1.28 -11.98 16.89
CA SER A 202 -1.51 -12.07 18.35
C SER A 202 -1.53 -10.71 19.03
N ALA A 203 -0.66 -9.77 18.61
CA ALA A 203 -0.64 -8.41 19.17
C ALA A 203 -1.88 -7.61 18.73
N ALA A 204 -2.33 -7.79 17.49
CA ALA A 204 -3.57 -7.18 17.01
C ALA A 204 -4.82 -7.72 17.73
N ALA A 205 -4.84 -9.02 18.06
CA ALA A 205 -5.93 -9.63 18.79
C ALA A 205 -6.07 -9.12 20.24
N ASP A 206 -4.98 -8.62 20.84
CA ASP A 206 -4.96 -8.03 22.18
C ASP A 206 -4.81 -6.49 22.15
N ALA A 207 -5.23 -5.85 21.06
CA ALA A 207 -5.02 -4.41 20.84
C ALA A 207 -5.94 -3.48 21.66
N GLU A 208 -6.92 -4.01 22.38
CA GLU A 208 -7.88 -3.22 23.15
C GLU A 208 -7.20 -2.36 24.23
N GLY A 209 -7.79 -1.20 24.53
CA GLY A 209 -7.33 -0.34 25.62
C GLY A 209 -6.00 0.39 25.38
N GLY A 210 -5.59 0.59 24.11
CA GLY A 210 -4.39 1.38 23.78
C GLY A 210 -3.07 0.65 24.00
N ARG A 211 -3.09 -0.68 23.93
CA ARG A 211 -1.91 -1.54 24.14
C ARG A 211 -0.93 -1.55 22.98
N LEU A 212 -1.27 -0.97 21.84
CA LEU A 212 -0.36 -0.80 20.71
C LEU A 212 0.16 0.64 20.70
N THR A 213 1.47 0.81 20.64
CA THR A 213 2.10 2.13 20.76
C THR A 213 3.23 2.32 19.76
N LEU A 214 3.44 3.56 19.32
CA LEU A 214 4.44 3.93 18.31
C LEU A 214 5.84 4.08 18.93
N GLY A 215 6.83 3.40 18.35
CA GLY A 215 8.27 3.56 18.63
C GLY A 215 8.76 3.05 19.99
N SER A 216 7.89 2.87 20.97
CA SER A 216 8.19 2.25 22.27
C SER A 216 6.89 1.86 22.97
N ALA A 217 6.96 0.99 24.00
CA ALA A 217 5.78 0.59 24.78
C ALA A 217 5.03 1.76 25.46
N THR A 218 5.70 2.90 25.68
CA THR A 218 5.10 4.12 26.27
C THR A 218 4.88 5.23 25.24
N GLY A 219 4.96 4.91 23.94
CA GLY A 219 4.71 5.87 22.87
C GLY A 219 3.24 6.20 22.67
N GLU A 220 2.95 6.96 21.62
CA GLU A 220 1.58 7.33 21.26
C GLU A 220 0.76 6.10 20.86
N ALA A 221 -0.46 6.01 21.38
CA ALA A 221 -1.32 4.85 21.17
C ALA A 221 -1.79 4.75 19.70
N LEU A 222 -2.00 3.50 19.28
CA LEU A 222 -2.60 3.12 18.01
C LEU A 222 -3.98 2.51 18.25
N ALA A 223 -4.99 3.13 17.66
CA ALA A 223 -6.35 2.60 17.64
C ALA A 223 -6.60 1.90 16.30
N LEU A 224 -6.82 0.58 16.31
CA LEU A 224 -7.10 -0.18 15.09
C LEU A 224 -8.41 0.29 14.43
N LEU A 225 -8.37 0.38 13.10
CA LEU A 225 -9.50 0.71 12.24
C LEU A 225 -9.90 -0.53 11.43
N PRO A 226 -11.19 -0.65 11.02
CA PRO A 226 -11.62 -1.75 10.18
C PRO A 226 -10.89 -1.74 8.83
N LEU A 227 -10.51 -2.92 8.34
CA LEU A 227 -9.98 -3.06 6.99
C LEU A 227 -11.10 -2.83 5.95
N PRO A 228 -10.81 -2.16 4.83
CA PRO A 228 -11.80 -1.87 3.79
C PRO A 228 -12.01 -3.05 2.81
N TYR A 229 -11.41 -4.20 3.08
CA TYR A 229 -11.53 -5.43 2.29
C TYR A 229 -11.49 -6.66 3.22
N ALA A 230 -12.09 -7.76 2.74
CA ALA A 230 -12.01 -9.04 3.44
C ALA A 230 -10.60 -9.63 3.30
N LEU A 231 -10.11 -10.25 4.38
CA LEU A 231 -8.90 -11.05 4.34
C LEU A 231 -9.23 -12.42 3.74
N LEU A 232 -8.35 -12.93 2.87
CA LEU A 232 -8.42 -14.32 2.46
C LEU A 232 -8.07 -15.22 3.64
N GLU A 233 -8.84 -16.30 3.79
CA GLU A 233 -8.55 -17.35 4.76
C GLU A 233 -7.18 -17.98 4.47
N ASP A 234 -6.49 -18.35 5.55
CA ASP A 234 -5.28 -19.16 5.46
C ASP A 234 -5.67 -20.53 4.87
N ILE A 235 -4.85 -21.07 3.96
CA ILE A 235 -5.10 -22.36 3.29
C ILE A 235 -4.27 -23.46 3.95
#